data_AF-A0A7V9LWW9-F1
#
_entry.id   AF-A0A7V9LWW9-F1
#
_cell.length_a   1.000
_cell.length_b   1.000
_cell.length_c   1.000
_cell.angle_alpha   90.00
_cell.angle_beta   90.00
_cell.angle_gamma   90.00
#
_symmetry.space_group_name_H-M   'P 1'
#
loop_
_entity.id
_entity.type
_entity.pdbx_description
1 polymer ?
#
loop_
_entity_poly.entity_id
_entity_poly.type
_entity_poly.pdbx_seq_one_letter_code
_entity_poly.pdbx_strand_id
1 'polypeptide(L)'
;MVGRVKNGVIGVLSLIMLLGVITTANAQVTEDSGSVAAPLGPGEGAAFAMSNRSTGNEIVTYRRAADGTLTRTGRVPTGGNGLGTDLDTQGALLLSSDHRYLYAANAGSDDVSVFAVDGTQLTLLQRVAAGDEPNSLTIHDDLLYVLDGSVAGNGIRGFTRAADGTLTEIPKSFRLLSSPIAVPGQVAFSPDGRLLLVTQKTTNTLLPPASAIDVFQVDGNGLASALPRRNASNGIRPFSMAFRDDGRLLVVESFNAAPGASAVSSYEVRANGSFEVISGSVPNLQTDSCWIVITDNGRFAFTANFGSGTISSYRIDPAGQIQLLDDRAAFFSLFSQPVDLALSSDSRYLYLLLRGTVGVAAFKIEDKGGLTPLGFTTGGLPVADGASGLAVY
;
A
#
# COMPACT_ATOMS: atom_id res chain seq x y z
N MET A 1 -10.38 -66.06 -11.39
CA MET A 1 -10.59 -64.60 -11.20
C MET A 1 -10.69 -64.34 -9.71
N VAL A 2 -9.61 -63.86 -9.09
CA VAL A 2 -9.55 -63.54 -7.67
C VAL A 2 -8.91 -62.16 -7.56
N GLY A 3 -9.72 -61.13 -7.28
CA GLY A 3 -9.29 -59.76 -7.05
C GLY A 3 -9.10 -59.51 -5.57
N ARG A 4 -7.85 -59.27 -5.16
CA ARG A 4 -7.41 -59.12 -3.77
C ARG A 4 -7.29 -57.63 -3.45
N VAL A 5 -8.03 -57.16 -2.46
CA VAL A 5 -7.84 -55.84 -1.83
C VAL A 5 -6.52 -55.89 -1.05
N LYS A 6 -5.67 -54.87 -1.22
CA LYS A 6 -4.48 -54.65 -0.37
C LYS A 6 -4.44 -53.21 0.12
N ASN A 7 -4.30 -53.11 1.44
CA ASN A 7 -4.03 -51.91 2.23
C ASN A 7 -2.70 -51.26 1.81
N GLY A 8 -2.68 -49.93 1.68
CA GLY A 8 -1.50 -49.11 1.49
C GLY A 8 -1.17 -48.36 2.79
N VAL A 9 0.09 -48.48 3.21
CA VAL A 9 0.69 -48.08 4.49
C VAL A 9 1.13 -46.61 4.46
N ILE A 10 1.00 -45.95 5.60
CA ILE A 10 1.51 -44.61 5.94
C ILE A 10 3.05 -44.62 5.90
N GLY A 11 3.66 -43.82 5.04
CA GLY A 11 5.10 -43.59 5.00
C GLY A 11 5.47 -42.27 5.66
N VAL A 12 6.07 -42.35 6.86
CA VAL A 12 6.71 -41.22 7.56
C VAL A 12 8.11 -41.03 6.97
N LEU A 13 8.37 -39.90 6.32
CA LEU A 13 9.73 -39.50 5.92
C LEU A 13 10.39 -38.75 7.07
N SER A 14 11.43 -39.37 7.63
CA SER A 14 12.28 -38.79 8.68
C SER A 14 13.32 -37.85 8.05
N LEU A 15 13.34 -36.59 8.48
CA LEU A 15 14.36 -35.61 8.10
C LEU A 15 15.46 -35.61 9.17
N ILE A 16 16.68 -36.00 8.80
CA ILE A 16 17.87 -35.95 9.65
C ILE A 16 18.35 -34.49 9.74
N MET A 17 18.27 -33.89 10.93
CA MET A 17 18.89 -32.59 11.24
C MET A 17 20.40 -32.76 11.41
N LEU A 18 21.18 -32.07 10.60
CA LEU A 18 22.61 -31.87 10.81
C LEU A 18 22.78 -30.59 11.64
N LEU A 19 23.11 -30.72 12.93
CA LEU A 19 23.46 -29.59 13.81
C LEU A 19 24.85 -29.06 13.44
N GLY A 20 24.88 -27.96 12.69
CA GLY A 20 26.06 -27.11 12.56
C GLY A 20 26.15 -26.16 13.76
N VAL A 21 27.28 -26.17 14.47
CA VAL A 21 27.58 -25.22 15.55
C VAL A 21 27.81 -23.84 14.92
N ILE A 22 26.86 -22.92 15.10
CA ILE A 22 27.04 -21.51 14.75
C ILE A 22 27.67 -20.80 15.94
N THR A 23 28.92 -20.34 15.78
CA THR A 23 29.55 -19.41 16.71
C THR A 23 28.85 -18.07 16.61
N THR A 24 28.08 -17.68 17.63
CA THR A 24 27.46 -16.35 17.72
C THR A 24 28.53 -15.32 18.03
N ALA A 25 28.92 -14.53 17.03
CA ALA A 25 29.55 -13.25 17.29
C ALA A 25 28.48 -12.33 17.90
N ASN A 26 28.66 -11.95 19.16
CA ASN A 26 27.86 -10.91 19.82
C ASN A 26 28.09 -9.58 19.12
N ALA A 27 27.28 -9.25 18.11
CA ALA A 27 27.09 -7.88 17.69
C ALA A 27 26.20 -7.21 18.74
N GLN A 28 26.79 -6.37 19.59
CA GLN A 28 26.00 -5.51 20.47
C GLN A 28 25.14 -4.59 19.61
N VAL A 29 23.82 -4.77 19.70
CA VAL A 29 22.85 -3.80 19.22
C VAL A 29 22.95 -2.61 20.16
N THR A 30 23.59 -1.54 19.72
CA THR A 30 23.48 -0.24 20.37
C THR A 30 22.06 0.25 20.16
N GLU A 31 21.24 0.20 21.22
CA GLU A 31 20.02 0.99 21.27
C GLU A 31 20.43 2.46 21.16
N ASP A 32 20.15 3.08 20.02
CA ASP A 32 20.49 4.48 19.79
C ASP A 32 19.57 5.34 20.66
N SER A 33 20.15 5.82 21.76
CA SER A 33 19.52 6.68 22.74
C SER A 33 19.43 8.11 22.18
N GLY A 34 18.28 8.44 21.62
CA GLY A 34 17.70 9.80 21.68
C GLY A 34 18.59 10.98 21.27
N SER A 35 19.50 10.81 20.31
CA SER A 35 20.10 11.94 19.62
C SER A 35 19.01 12.61 18.79
N VAL A 36 18.77 13.92 19.00
CA VAL A 36 17.97 14.70 18.04
C VAL A 36 18.61 14.51 16.68
N ALA A 37 17.91 13.85 15.76
CA ALA A 37 18.44 13.57 14.43
C ALA A 37 18.86 14.90 13.79
N ALA A 38 20.10 14.98 13.32
CA ALA A 38 20.59 16.18 12.65
C ALA A 38 19.65 16.53 11.47
N PRO A 39 19.38 17.82 11.20
CA PRO A 39 18.50 18.23 10.11
C PRO A 39 18.86 17.53 8.79
N LEU A 40 17.85 17.33 7.94
CA LEU A 40 18.07 16.79 6.60
C LEU A 40 18.90 17.77 5.77
N GLY A 41 19.94 17.25 5.12
CA GLY A 41 20.76 17.97 4.16
C GLY A 41 20.11 18.03 2.77
N PRO A 42 20.71 18.78 1.84
CA PRO A 42 20.22 18.86 0.46
C PRO A 42 20.12 17.48 -0.20
N GLY A 43 18.96 17.20 -0.79
CA GLY A 43 18.70 15.93 -1.49
C GLY A 43 18.46 14.74 -0.57
N GLU A 44 18.58 14.89 0.75
CA GLU A 44 18.12 13.89 1.72
C GLU A 44 16.61 14.01 1.97
N GLY A 45 16.06 12.98 2.58
CA GLY A 45 14.64 12.86 2.87
C GLY A 45 14.38 11.91 4.03
N ALA A 46 13.15 11.43 4.15
CA ALA A 46 12.79 10.44 5.16
C ALA A 46 11.84 9.39 4.60
N ALA A 47 11.88 8.21 5.22
CA ALA A 47 10.92 7.14 4.98
C ALA A 47 10.27 6.71 6.29
N PHE A 48 9.02 6.29 6.22
CA PHE A 48 8.20 5.85 7.32
C PHE A 48 7.53 4.54 6.95
N ALA A 49 7.75 3.50 7.76
CA ALA A 49 7.09 2.22 7.61
C ALA A 49 6.26 1.93 8.86
N MET A 50 4.98 1.65 8.69
CA MET A 50 4.09 1.32 9.79
C MET A 50 4.15 -0.18 10.08
N SER A 51 4.20 -0.52 11.36
CA SER A 51 4.09 -1.93 11.77
C SER A 51 2.68 -2.44 11.52
N ASN A 52 1.67 -2.10 12.32
CA ASN A 52 0.36 -2.77 12.39
C ASN A 52 0.30 -3.83 13.50
N ARG A 53 1.03 -3.63 14.59
CA ARG A 53 0.93 -4.49 15.79
C ARG A 53 -0.41 -4.35 16.49
N SER A 54 -1.00 -5.46 16.90
CA SER A 54 -2.25 -5.49 17.68
C SER A 54 -2.13 -4.92 19.09
N THR A 55 -0.91 -4.80 19.61
CA THR A 55 -0.61 -4.19 20.91
C THR A 55 0.44 -3.09 20.73
N GLY A 56 -0.03 -1.86 20.53
CA GLY A 56 0.83 -0.69 20.32
C GLY A 56 1.43 -0.65 18.91
N ASN A 57 0.66 -0.08 17.98
CA ASN A 57 1.15 0.19 16.64
C ASN A 57 2.23 1.29 16.68
N GLU A 58 3.25 1.14 15.85
CA GLU A 58 4.40 2.04 15.77
C GLU A 58 4.77 2.33 14.32
N ILE A 59 5.31 3.53 14.10
CA ILE A 59 5.96 3.97 12.87
C ILE A 59 7.46 3.82 13.04
N VAL A 60 8.11 3.07 12.16
CA VAL A 60 9.57 2.98 12.05
C VAL A 60 10.04 4.10 11.14
N THR A 61 10.99 4.90 11.61
CA THR A 61 11.51 6.07 10.89
C THR A 61 12.89 5.77 10.31
N TYR A 62 13.15 6.29 9.12
CA TYR A 62 14.42 6.16 8.42
C TYR A 62 14.84 7.52 7.84
N ARG A 63 16.13 7.84 7.93
CA ARG A 63 16.77 8.88 7.12
C ARG A 63 17.02 8.30 5.74
N ARG A 64 16.62 9.02 4.70
CA ARG A 64 16.97 8.73 3.31
C ARG A 64 18.15 9.62 2.91
N ALA A 65 19.31 9.02 2.69
CA ALA A 65 20.47 9.74 2.19
C ALA A 65 20.25 10.22 0.75
N ALA A 66 21.03 11.20 0.29
CA ALA A 66 20.86 11.80 -1.05
C ALA A 66 21.06 10.83 -2.22
N ASP A 67 21.71 9.68 -1.97
CA ASP A 67 21.89 8.58 -2.91
C ASP A 67 20.76 7.53 -2.89
N GLY A 68 19.76 7.71 -2.02
CA GLY A 68 18.60 6.84 -1.86
C GLY A 68 18.77 5.71 -0.85
N THR A 69 19.92 5.59 -0.19
CA THR A 69 20.10 4.59 0.87
C THR A 69 19.32 4.98 2.13
N LEU A 70 18.82 3.98 2.86
CA LEU A 70 18.09 4.19 4.12
C LEU A 70 18.97 3.88 5.32
N THR A 71 18.86 4.70 6.36
CA THR A 71 19.38 4.41 7.70
C THR A 71 18.25 4.55 8.70
N ARG A 72 17.97 3.50 9.47
CA ARG A 72 16.93 3.54 10.50
C ARG A 72 17.30 4.54 11.59
N THR A 73 16.37 5.43 11.93
CA THR A 73 16.57 6.47 12.95
C THR A 73 15.77 6.24 14.23
N GLY A 74 14.69 5.46 14.19
CA GLY A 74 13.89 5.29 15.39
C GLY A 74 12.61 4.49 15.22
N ARG A 75 11.73 4.65 16.21
CA ARG A 75 10.34 4.21 16.21
C ARG A 75 9.51 5.21 17.01
N VAL A 76 8.28 5.43 16.58
CA VAL A 76 7.35 6.34 17.27
C VAL A 76 6.01 5.62 17.42
N PRO A 77 5.45 5.53 18.64
CA PRO A 77 4.14 4.94 18.83
C PRO A 77 3.04 5.79 18.17
N THR A 78 2.08 5.14 17.51
CA THR A 78 0.86 5.83 17.05
C THR A 78 -0.07 6.14 18.22
N GLY A 79 0.07 5.41 19.32
CA GLY A 79 -0.83 5.46 20.46
C GLY A 79 -2.10 4.63 20.26
N GLY A 80 -2.37 4.15 19.03
CA GLY A 80 -3.40 3.19 18.70
C GLY A 80 -2.84 1.78 18.48
N ASN A 81 -3.72 0.88 18.02
CA ASN A 81 -3.43 -0.52 17.73
C ASN A 81 -3.70 -0.84 16.26
N GLY A 82 -2.85 -1.66 15.67
CA GLY A 82 -3.09 -2.31 14.40
C GLY A 82 -3.92 -3.58 14.57
N LEU A 83 -4.13 -4.32 13.50
CA LEU A 83 -4.84 -5.63 13.57
C LEU A 83 -3.91 -6.79 13.94
N GLY A 84 -2.59 -6.62 13.82
CA GLY A 84 -1.64 -7.72 13.98
C GLY A 84 -1.65 -8.72 12.82
N THR A 85 -2.36 -8.40 11.73
CA THR A 85 -2.36 -9.09 10.44
C THR A 85 -2.13 -8.10 9.32
N ASP A 86 -1.83 -8.52 8.07
CA ASP A 86 -1.84 -7.58 6.95
C ASP A 86 -3.17 -6.86 6.87
N LEU A 87 -3.14 -5.55 6.59
CA LEU A 87 -4.34 -4.85 6.17
C LEU A 87 -4.77 -5.26 4.76
N ASP A 88 -3.84 -5.80 3.95
CA ASP A 88 -4.12 -6.23 2.58
C ASP A 88 -4.70 -5.06 1.75
N THR A 89 -4.20 -3.85 1.98
CA THR A 89 -4.63 -2.60 1.32
C THR A 89 -3.45 -1.74 0.95
N GLN A 90 -3.67 -0.79 0.02
CA GLN A 90 -2.73 0.30 -0.23
C GLN A 90 -3.18 1.58 0.48
N GLY A 91 -2.23 2.37 0.99
CA GLY A 91 -2.52 3.68 1.56
C GLY A 91 -2.88 3.68 3.04
N ALA A 92 -2.46 2.67 3.82
CA ALA A 92 -2.66 2.65 5.28
C ALA A 92 -1.81 3.69 6.04
N LEU A 93 -0.76 4.20 5.40
CA LEU A 93 0.08 5.28 5.89
C LEU A 93 0.18 6.34 4.78
N LEU A 94 -0.17 7.59 5.09
CA LEU A 94 -0.29 8.67 4.11
C LEU A 94 0.52 9.89 4.56
N LEU A 95 1.45 10.35 3.73
CA LEU A 95 2.19 11.59 3.91
C LEU A 95 1.54 12.72 3.11
N SER A 96 1.40 13.91 3.68
CA SER A 96 0.94 15.09 2.95
C SER A 96 1.97 15.52 1.88
N SER A 97 1.52 16.11 0.78
CA SER A 97 2.39 16.53 -0.33
C SER A 97 3.42 17.61 0.04
N ASP A 98 3.17 18.35 1.13
CA ASP A 98 4.12 19.31 1.71
C ASP A 98 5.10 18.66 2.71
N HIS A 99 5.01 17.34 2.90
CA HIS A 99 5.78 16.51 3.82
C HIS A 99 5.72 16.93 5.29
N ARG A 100 4.72 17.73 5.67
CA ARG A 100 4.57 18.25 7.04
C ARG A 100 3.75 17.36 7.95
N TYR A 101 2.94 16.46 7.39
CA TYR A 101 2.01 15.65 8.18
C TYR A 101 1.95 14.20 7.69
N LEU A 102 1.88 13.28 8.66
CA LEU A 102 1.74 11.85 8.41
C LEU A 102 0.47 11.35 9.10
N TYR A 103 -0.33 10.57 8.38
CA TYR A 103 -1.59 9.99 8.82
C TYR A 103 -1.47 8.47 8.83
N ALA A 104 -1.70 7.86 9.99
CA ALA A 104 -1.54 6.42 10.19
C ALA A 104 -2.88 5.78 10.61
N ALA A 105 -3.35 4.81 9.84
CA ALA A 105 -4.51 4.01 10.20
C ALA A 105 -4.17 3.02 11.33
N ASN A 106 -4.96 3.05 12.40
CA ASN A 106 -4.91 2.08 13.48
C ASN A 106 -6.16 1.21 13.42
N ALA A 107 -6.14 0.24 12.50
CA ALA A 107 -7.30 -0.62 12.22
C ALA A 107 -7.81 -1.37 13.47
N GLY A 108 -6.94 -1.79 14.39
CA GLY A 108 -7.37 -2.52 15.59
C GLY A 108 -7.87 -1.64 16.75
N SER A 109 -7.80 -0.32 16.62
CA SER A 109 -8.37 0.62 17.60
C SER A 109 -9.27 1.68 16.98
N ASP A 110 -9.70 1.47 15.73
CA ASP A 110 -10.77 2.25 15.10
C ASP A 110 -10.48 3.75 14.97
N ASP A 111 -9.20 4.12 14.84
CA ASP A 111 -8.76 5.50 14.80
C ASP A 111 -7.64 5.76 13.78
N VAL A 112 -7.44 7.04 13.47
CA VAL A 112 -6.28 7.55 12.73
C VAL A 112 -5.44 8.40 13.65
N SER A 113 -4.12 8.19 13.60
CA SER A 113 -3.13 9.05 14.25
C SER A 113 -2.59 10.09 13.27
N VAL A 114 -2.50 11.34 13.72
CA VAL A 114 -1.95 12.47 12.98
C VAL A 114 -0.62 12.87 13.60
N PHE A 115 0.43 12.96 12.80
CA PHE A 115 1.74 13.42 13.24
C PHE A 115 2.18 14.68 12.49
N ALA A 116 2.84 15.60 13.18
CA ALA A 116 3.73 16.56 12.55
C ALA A 116 5.05 15.86 12.20
N VAL A 117 5.58 16.19 11.03
CA VAL A 117 6.84 15.65 10.49
C VAL A 117 7.91 16.74 10.52
N ASP A 118 9.06 16.43 11.11
CA ASP A 118 10.27 17.24 11.05
C ASP A 118 11.47 16.32 10.73
N GLY A 119 11.77 16.19 9.44
CA GLY A 119 12.73 15.21 8.94
C GLY A 119 12.31 13.79 9.29
N THR A 120 13.11 13.11 10.11
CA THR A 120 12.80 11.75 10.59
C THR A 120 12.01 11.73 11.90
N GLN A 121 11.78 12.89 12.51
CA GLN A 121 11.08 13.02 13.78
C GLN A 121 9.58 13.16 13.54
N LEU A 122 8.79 12.45 14.36
CA LEU A 122 7.33 12.52 14.34
C LEU A 122 6.82 12.97 15.70
N THR A 123 5.94 13.97 15.71
CA THR A 123 5.23 14.41 16.92
C THR A 123 3.76 14.10 16.77
N LEU A 124 3.22 13.23 17.64
CA LEU A 124 1.79 12.89 17.63
C LEU A 124 0.97 14.12 18.02
N LEU A 125 0.11 14.59 17.11
CA LEU A 125 -0.75 15.75 17.31
C LEU A 125 -2.16 15.37 17.76
N GLN A 126 -2.68 14.28 17.19
CA GLN A 126 -4.07 13.89 17.37
C GLN A 126 -4.24 12.38 17.18
N ARG A 127 -5.18 11.80 17.93
CA ARG A 127 -5.87 10.57 17.55
C ARG A 127 -7.34 10.90 17.38
N VAL A 128 -7.93 10.42 16.28
CA VAL A 128 -9.33 10.69 15.94
C VAL A 128 -10.01 9.39 15.55
N ALA A 129 -11.20 9.13 16.11
CA ALA A 129 -12.00 7.99 15.71
C ALA A 129 -12.29 8.06 14.20
N ALA A 130 -12.09 6.95 13.50
CA ALA A 130 -12.08 6.93 12.04
C ALA A 130 -13.09 5.98 11.41
N GLY A 131 -13.80 5.19 12.22
CA GLY A 131 -14.69 4.14 11.72
C GLY A 131 -14.26 2.79 12.26
N ASP A 132 -14.76 1.72 11.64
CA ASP A 132 -14.48 0.35 12.06
C ASP A 132 -13.40 -0.25 11.14
N GLU A 133 -12.26 -0.62 11.71
CA GLU A 133 -11.07 -1.11 11.00
C GLU A 133 -10.63 -0.20 9.82
N PRO A 134 -10.27 1.08 10.08
CA PRO A 134 -9.73 1.96 9.04
C PRO A 134 -8.47 1.34 8.42
N ASN A 135 -8.41 1.23 7.09
CA ASN A 135 -7.34 0.47 6.41
C ASN A 135 -6.73 1.16 5.17
N SER A 136 -7.27 2.28 4.72
CA SER A 136 -6.69 3.09 3.63
C SER A 136 -7.11 4.56 3.79
N LEU A 137 -6.22 5.48 3.47
CA LEU A 137 -6.47 6.92 3.54
C LEU A 137 -6.11 7.58 2.20
N THR A 138 -6.81 8.65 1.86
CA THR A 138 -6.48 9.52 0.74
C THR A 138 -6.74 10.99 1.08
N ILE A 139 -5.96 11.89 0.52
CA ILE A 139 -6.02 13.33 0.78
C ILE A 139 -6.08 14.11 -0.53
N HIS A 140 -6.90 15.15 -0.56
CA HIS A 140 -6.90 16.17 -1.60
C HIS A 140 -7.21 17.52 -0.93
N ASP A 141 -6.32 18.49 -1.08
CA ASP A 141 -6.38 19.80 -0.41
C ASP A 141 -6.61 19.70 1.11
N ASP A 142 -7.76 20.17 1.58
CA ASP A 142 -8.21 20.17 2.98
C ASP A 142 -9.17 19.03 3.30
N LEU A 143 -9.30 18.03 2.42
CA LEU A 143 -10.14 16.86 2.63
C LEU A 143 -9.29 15.60 2.77
N LEU A 144 -9.58 14.82 3.80
CA LEU A 144 -9.06 13.47 3.97
C LEU A 144 -10.22 12.49 4.04
N TYR A 145 -10.13 11.40 3.29
CA TYR A 145 -11.08 10.29 3.37
C TYR A 145 -10.38 9.03 3.86
N VAL A 146 -11.09 8.31 4.73
CA VAL A 146 -10.68 7.03 5.29
C VAL A 146 -11.62 5.95 4.77
N LEU A 147 -11.05 4.81 4.40
CA LEU A 147 -11.76 3.58 4.05
C LEU A 147 -11.81 2.66 5.26
N ASP A 148 -13.02 2.26 5.59
CA ASP A 148 -13.34 1.25 6.59
C ASP A 148 -13.56 -0.07 5.84
N GLY A 149 -12.96 -1.16 6.33
CA GLY A 149 -13.13 -2.47 5.72
C GLY A 149 -13.16 -3.60 6.74
N SER A 150 -14.32 -3.76 7.39
CA SER A 150 -14.59 -4.82 8.36
C SER A 150 -15.80 -5.66 7.96
N VAL A 151 -16.12 -6.70 8.75
CA VAL A 151 -17.37 -7.46 8.63
C VAL A 151 -18.61 -6.67 9.04
N ALA A 152 -18.46 -5.59 9.82
CA ALA A 152 -19.55 -4.78 10.35
C ALA A 152 -19.71 -3.42 9.64
N GLY A 153 -18.72 -2.96 8.88
CA GLY A 153 -18.78 -1.73 8.09
C GLY A 153 -17.79 -1.71 6.92
N ASN A 154 -18.31 -1.62 5.70
CA ASN A 154 -17.53 -1.39 4.48
C ASN A 154 -17.95 -0.06 3.86
N GLY A 155 -17.08 0.94 3.92
CA GLY A 155 -17.46 2.30 3.52
C GLY A 155 -16.34 3.32 3.60
N ILE A 156 -16.64 4.56 3.23
CA ILE A 156 -15.72 5.69 3.31
C ILE A 156 -16.25 6.75 4.25
N ARG A 157 -15.35 7.46 4.93
CA ARG A 157 -15.66 8.57 5.84
C ARG A 157 -14.76 9.75 5.56
N GLY A 158 -15.34 10.94 5.53
CA GLY A 158 -14.65 12.19 5.23
C GLY A 158 -14.33 13.02 6.46
N PHE A 159 -13.19 13.69 6.42
CA PHE A 159 -12.67 14.63 7.40
C PHE A 159 -12.26 15.93 6.72
N THR A 160 -12.49 17.07 7.36
CA THR A 160 -11.76 18.29 7.05
C THR A 160 -10.41 18.27 7.75
N ARG A 161 -9.40 18.77 7.07
CA ARG A 161 -8.02 18.86 7.54
C ARG A 161 -7.68 20.33 7.77
N ALA A 162 -7.37 20.66 9.02
CA ALA A 162 -6.93 22.00 9.38
C ALA A 162 -5.48 22.26 8.89
N ALA A 163 -5.09 23.54 8.91
CA ALA A 163 -3.75 23.96 8.48
C ALA A 163 -2.61 23.37 9.33
N ASP A 164 -2.91 22.96 10.57
CA ASP A 164 -2.01 22.25 11.48
C ASP A 164 -2.03 20.72 11.29
N GLY A 165 -2.71 20.24 10.25
CA GLY A 165 -2.82 18.83 9.88
C GLY A 165 -3.90 18.05 10.64
N THR A 166 -4.50 18.61 11.69
CA THR A 166 -5.54 17.92 12.49
C THR A 166 -6.81 17.70 11.69
N LEU A 167 -7.55 16.65 12.05
CA LEU A 167 -8.74 16.17 11.35
C LEU A 167 -10.01 16.41 12.17
N THR A 168 -11.07 16.85 11.51
CA THR A 168 -12.42 16.92 12.07
C THR A 168 -13.37 16.15 11.15
N GLU A 169 -14.11 15.19 11.71
CA GLU A 169 -15.07 14.41 10.90
C GLU A 169 -16.11 15.33 10.27
N ILE A 170 -16.35 15.17 8.97
CA ILE A 170 -17.42 15.86 8.27
C ILE A 170 -18.74 15.18 8.69
N PRO A 171 -19.71 15.90 9.28
CA PRO A 171 -20.95 15.29 9.73
C PRO A 171 -21.69 14.58 8.59
N LYS A 172 -22.14 13.35 8.86
CA LYS A 172 -22.83 12.49 7.88
C LYS A 172 -21.98 12.20 6.64
N SER A 173 -20.65 12.12 6.74
CA SER A 173 -19.78 11.77 5.62
C SER A 173 -19.66 10.28 5.35
N PHE A 174 -20.03 9.43 6.31
CA PHE A 174 -19.97 7.98 6.10
C PHE A 174 -20.85 7.52 4.93
N ARG A 175 -20.25 6.81 3.97
CA ARG A 175 -20.92 6.22 2.81
C ARG A 175 -20.60 4.75 2.72
N LEU A 176 -21.63 3.94 2.54
CA LEU A 176 -21.47 2.52 2.27
C LEU A 176 -20.94 2.30 0.85
N LEU A 177 -20.13 1.26 0.68
CA LEU A 177 -19.79 0.75 -0.65
C LEU A 177 -21.04 0.14 -1.32
N SER A 178 -21.01 -0.01 -2.64
CA SER A 178 -22.10 -0.59 -3.43
C SER A 178 -22.43 -2.03 -3.04
N SER A 179 -21.49 -2.75 -2.43
CA SER A 179 -21.71 -4.08 -1.88
C SER A 179 -21.37 -4.11 -0.39
N PRO A 180 -22.29 -4.54 0.49
CA PRO A 180 -22.03 -4.62 1.93
C PRO A 180 -21.02 -5.72 2.31
N ILE A 181 -20.80 -6.68 1.42
CA ILE A 181 -19.83 -7.77 1.57
C ILE A 181 -18.55 -7.52 0.75
N ALA A 182 -18.33 -6.28 0.32
CA ALA A 182 -17.10 -5.93 -0.39
C ALA A 182 -15.90 -6.15 0.53
N VAL A 183 -14.78 -6.62 -0.03
CA VAL A 183 -13.48 -6.51 0.62
C VAL A 183 -12.72 -5.41 -0.12
N PRO A 184 -12.63 -4.20 0.45
CA PRO A 184 -12.01 -3.08 -0.24
C PRO A 184 -10.49 -3.22 -0.30
N GLY A 185 -9.86 -2.65 -1.32
CA GLY A 185 -8.40 -2.68 -1.49
C GLY A 185 -7.71 -1.33 -1.29
N GLN A 186 -8.34 -0.23 -1.69
CA GLN A 186 -7.81 1.12 -1.56
C GLN A 186 -8.91 2.17 -1.77
N VAL A 187 -8.79 3.33 -1.13
CA VAL A 187 -9.51 4.56 -1.49
C VAL A 187 -8.55 5.58 -2.12
N ALA A 188 -8.97 6.28 -3.17
CA ALA A 188 -8.16 7.33 -3.82
C ALA A 188 -9.01 8.48 -4.37
N PHE A 189 -8.59 9.72 -4.15
CA PHE A 189 -9.11 10.87 -4.89
C PHE A 189 -8.65 10.85 -6.35
N SER A 190 -9.50 11.35 -7.26
CA SER A 190 -9.03 11.83 -8.57
C SER A 190 -8.11 13.05 -8.39
N PRO A 191 -7.19 13.34 -9.33
CA PRO A 191 -6.25 14.47 -9.21
C PRO A 191 -6.92 15.84 -9.11
N ASP A 192 -8.18 15.96 -9.50
CA ASP A 192 -8.98 17.19 -9.39
C ASP A 192 -9.87 17.24 -8.13
N GLY A 193 -9.80 16.21 -7.27
CA GLY A 193 -10.53 16.10 -6.02
C GLY A 193 -12.03 15.83 -6.15
N ARG A 194 -12.56 15.71 -7.38
CA ARG A 194 -14.01 15.62 -7.62
C ARG A 194 -14.58 14.22 -7.48
N LEU A 195 -13.72 13.21 -7.51
CA LEU A 195 -14.12 11.80 -7.41
C LEU A 195 -13.34 11.11 -6.30
N LEU A 196 -13.99 10.19 -5.61
CA LEU A 196 -13.37 9.22 -4.70
C LEU A 196 -13.63 7.82 -5.23
N LEU A 197 -12.55 7.08 -5.49
CA LEU A 197 -12.60 5.74 -6.04
C LEU A 197 -12.28 4.73 -4.96
N VAL A 198 -12.97 3.58 -4.97
CA VAL A 198 -12.68 2.44 -4.10
C VAL A 198 -12.61 1.15 -4.91
N THR A 199 -11.46 0.47 -4.89
CA THR A 199 -11.34 -0.88 -5.45
C THR A 199 -12.02 -1.90 -4.53
N GLN A 200 -12.74 -2.87 -5.11
CA GLN A 200 -13.31 -3.99 -4.37
C GLN A 200 -12.66 -5.29 -4.83
N LYS A 201 -11.73 -5.83 -4.04
CA LYS A 201 -11.04 -7.11 -4.31
C LYS A 201 -12.06 -8.24 -4.47
N THR A 202 -13.05 -8.28 -3.59
CA THR A 202 -14.21 -9.16 -3.70
C THR A 202 -15.48 -8.37 -3.45
N THR A 203 -16.60 -8.83 -4.02
CA THR A 203 -17.91 -8.19 -3.93
C THR A 203 -18.99 -9.22 -4.20
N ASN A 204 -20.26 -8.90 -3.95
CA ASN A 204 -21.38 -9.70 -4.43
C ASN A 204 -21.33 -9.88 -5.95
N THR A 205 -21.07 -11.10 -6.41
CA THR A 205 -20.94 -11.47 -7.83
C THR A 205 -22.26 -11.45 -8.58
N LEU A 206 -23.39 -11.41 -7.87
CA LEU A 206 -24.73 -11.26 -8.46
C LEU A 206 -25.05 -9.80 -8.81
N LEU A 207 -24.31 -8.84 -8.26
CA LEU A 207 -24.42 -7.44 -8.67
C LEU A 207 -23.51 -7.24 -9.90
N PRO A 208 -24.02 -6.72 -11.04
CA PRO A 208 -23.18 -6.32 -12.15
C PRO A 208 -22.53 -4.94 -11.90
N PRO A 209 -21.26 -4.73 -12.30
CA PRO A 209 -20.28 -5.72 -12.76
C PRO A 209 -19.76 -6.61 -11.61
N ALA A 210 -19.37 -7.86 -11.91
CA ALA A 210 -18.95 -8.82 -10.87
C ALA A 210 -17.60 -8.48 -10.21
N SER A 211 -16.72 -7.74 -10.89
CA SER A 211 -15.52 -7.12 -10.33
C SER A 211 -15.66 -5.61 -10.46
N ALA A 212 -15.53 -4.89 -9.35
CA ALA A 212 -16.05 -3.54 -9.25
C ALA A 212 -15.06 -2.54 -8.67
N ILE A 213 -15.17 -1.32 -9.17
CA ILE A 213 -14.55 -0.12 -8.61
C ILE A 213 -15.67 0.87 -8.39
N ASP A 214 -15.91 1.25 -7.14
CA ASP A 214 -16.90 2.26 -6.79
C ASP A 214 -16.32 3.65 -7.02
N VAL A 215 -17.18 4.58 -7.45
CA VAL A 215 -16.83 5.98 -7.66
C VAL A 215 -17.91 6.85 -7.03
N PHE A 216 -17.51 7.62 -6.03
CA PHE A 216 -18.32 8.65 -5.39
C PHE A 216 -17.99 10.00 -6.00
N GLN A 217 -19.01 10.82 -6.25
CA GLN A 217 -18.78 12.24 -6.53
C GLN A 217 -18.58 12.99 -5.23
N VAL A 218 -17.65 13.93 -5.22
CA VAL A 218 -17.38 14.81 -4.08
C VAL A 218 -17.95 16.19 -4.39
N ASP A 219 -18.85 16.67 -3.55
CA ASP A 219 -19.46 17.99 -3.73
C ASP A 219 -18.55 19.13 -3.23
N GLY A 220 -18.99 20.37 -3.44
CA GLY A 220 -18.22 21.56 -3.02
C GLY A 220 -18.06 21.74 -1.51
N ASN A 221 -18.74 20.95 -0.68
CA ASN A 221 -18.55 20.89 0.77
C ASN A 221 -17.66 19.71 1.19
N GLY A 222 -17.07 19.01 0.21
CA GLY A 222 -16.24 17.84 0.43
C GLY A 222 -17.00 16.56 0.77
N LEU A 223 -18.33 16.53 0.53
CA LEU A 223 -19.16 15.37 0.87
C LEU A 223 -19.26 14.41 -0.31
N ALA A 224 -18.93 13.13 -0.07
CA ALA A 224 -19.14 12.06 -1.03
C ALA A 224 -20.65 11.81 -1.27
N SER A 225 -21.00 11.45 -2.52
CA SER A 225 -22.37 11.11 -2.92
C SER A 225 -22.94 9.96 -2.09
N ALA A 226 -24.25 9.98 -1.82
CA ALA A 226 -24.90 8.98 -0.97
C ALA A 226 -24.71 7.52 -1.47
N LEU A 227 -24.69 7.36 -2.79
CA LEU A 227 -24.47 6.08 -3.46
C LEU A 227 -23.30 6.24 -4.45
N PRO A 228 -22.44 5.23 -4.60
CA PRO A 228 -21.42 5.23 -5.62
C PRO A 228 -21.98 4.81 -6.99
N ARG A 229 -21.31 5.26 -8.04
CA ARG A 229 -21.35 4.59 -9.34
C ARG A 229 -20.43 3.38 -9.30
N ARG A 230 -20.94 2.23 -9.72
CA ARG A 230 -20.15 1.02 -9.85
C ARG A 230 -19.59 0.87 -11.26
N ASN A 231 -18.27 0.80 -11.39
CA ASN A 231 -17.56 0.59 -12.65
C ASN A 231 -16.96 -0.81 -12.70
N ALA A 232 -16.80 -1.35 -13.90
CA ALA A 232 -16.14 -2.64 -14.10
C ALA A 232 -14.63 -2.45 -14.07
N SER A 233 -13.93 -3.30 -13.33
CA SER A 233 -12.52 -3.57 -13.63
C SER A 233 -12.43 -4.43 -14.90
N ASN A 234 -11.36 -4.30 -15.67
CA ASN A 234 -11.15 -5.06 -16.90
C ASN A 234 -10.90 -6.54 -16.59
N GLY A 235 -10.00 -6.80 -15.65
CA GLY A 235 -9.74 -8.07 -15.01
C GLY A 235 -10.52 -8.23 -13.70
N ILE A 236 -10.18 -9.27 -12.95
CA ILE A 236 -10.87 -9.63 -11.70
C ILE A 236 -9.99 -9.33 -10.49
N ARG A 237 -10.64 -9.14 -9.32
CA ARG A 237 -9.99 -8.80 -8.05
C ARG A 237 -9.06 -7.58 -8.19
N PRO A 238 -9.62 -6.39 -8.56
CA PRO A 238 -8.86 -5.15 -8.53
C PRO A 238 -8.39 -4.89 -7.10
N PHE A 239 -7.08 -4.72 -6.92
CA PHE A 239 -6.47 -4.53 -5.61
C PHE A 239 -6.23 -3.05 -5.32
N SER A 240 -5.26 -2.45 -6.00
CA SER A 240 -4.89 -1.05 -5.84
C SER A 240 -5.02 -0.31 -7.17
N MET A 241 -4.84 1.00 -7.09
CA MET A 241 -4.89 1.92 -8.20
C MET A 241 -3.98 3.13 -7.96
N ALA A 242 -3.53 3.73 -9.05
CA ALA A 242 -2.79 4.98 -9.02
C ALA A 242 -3.27 5.88 -10.16
N PHE A 243 -3.42 7.17 -9.86
CA PHE A 243 -3.66 8.18 -10.86
C PHE A 243 -2.34 8.73 -11.39
N ARG A 244 -2.31 8.99 -12.69
CA ARG A 244 -1.37 9.90 -13.30
C ARG A 244 -1.91 11.33 -13.18
N ASP A 245 -1.02 12.32 -13.14
CA ASP A 245 -1.37 13.74 -12.98
C ASP A 245 -2.39 14.26 -14.02
N ASP A 246 -2.46 13.63 -15.18
CA ASP A 246 -3.41 13.96 -16.25
C ASP A 246 -4.78 13.26 -16.11
N GLY A 247 -5.05 12.62 -14.97
CA GLY A 247 -6.33 12.00 -14.63
C GLY A 247 -6.51 10.57 -15.13
N ARG A 248 -5.53 9.99 -15.82
CA ARG A 248 -5.59 8.57 -16.23
C ARG A 248 -5.33 7.65 -15.04
N LEU A 249 -6.09 6.58 -14.96
CA LEU A 249 -6.07 5.63 -13.86
C LEU A 249 -5.38 4.34 -14.30
N LEU A 250 -4.47 3.82 -13.48
CA LEU A 250 -3.98 2.44 -13.56
C LEU A 250 -4.57 1.63 -12.41
N VAL A 251 -4.93 0.38 -12.67
CA VAL A 251 -5.50 -0.56 -11.68
C VAL A 251 -4.72 -1.87 -11.73
N VAL A 252 -4.29 -2.35 -10.56
CA VAL A 252 -3.69 -3.68 -10.43
C VAL A 252 -4.76 -4.73 -10.23
N GLU A 253 -4.65 -5.83 -10.95
CA GLU A 253 -5.60 -6.94 -10.93
C GLU A 253 -4.84 -8.21 -10.55
N SER A 254 -5.17 -8.76 -9.39
CA SER A 254 -4.43 -9.89 -8.79
C SER A 254 -4.90 -11.26 -9.31
N PHE A 255 -6.04 -11.33 -10.00
CA PHE A 255 -6.62 -12.56 -10.55
C PHE A 255 -6.77 -13.69 -9.51
N ASN A 256 -7.19 -13.36 -8.29
CA ASN A 256 -7.35 -14.31 -7.18
C ASN A 256 -6.07 -15.08 -6.84
N ALA A 257 -4.92 -14.42 -6.93
CA ALA A 257 -3.60 -15.01 -6.73
C ALA A 257 -3.33 -16.24 -7.62
N ALA A 258 -3.99 -16.32 -8.78
CA ALA A 258 -3.72 -17.38 -9.75
C ALA A 258 -2.26 -17.27 -10.24
N PRO A 259 -1.50 -18.38 -10.29
CA PRO A 259 -0.08 -18.33 -10.65
C PRO A 259 0.17 -17.66 -12.01
N GLY A 260 0.99 -16.61 -12.02
CA GLY A 260 1.39 -15.89 -13.23
C GLY A 260 0.28 -15.12 -13.94
N ALA A 261 -0.87 -14.91 -13.29
CA ALA A 261 -2.04 -14.31 -13.90
C ALA A 261 -2.18 -12.81 -13.67
N SER A 262 -1.38 -12.21 -12.79
CA SER A 262 -1.54 -10.80 -12.43
C SER A 262 -1.29 -9.85 -13.60
N ALA A 263 -1.96 -8.71 -13.57
CA ALA A 263 -1.90 -7.71 -14.64
C ALA A 263 -2.16 -6.30 -14.11
N VAL A 264 -1.94 -5.32 -14.98
CA VAL A 264 -2.37 -3.94 -14.80
C VAL A 264 -3.25 -3.55 -15.98
N SER A 265 -4.31 -2.80 -15.72
CA SER A 265 -5.14 -2.16 -16.75
C SER A 265 -5.09 -0.64 -16.61
N SER A 266 -5.42 0.09 -17.67
CA SER A 266 -5.46 1.56 -17.66
C SER A 266 -6.76 2.11 -18.23
N TYR A 267 -7.20 3.25 -17.69
CA TYR A 267 -8.51 3.83 -17.98
C TYR A 267 -8.44 5.35 -18.12
N GLU A 268 -9.34 5.88 -18.96
CA GLU A 268 -9.82 7.25 -18.84
C GLU A 268 -10.98 7.27 -17.84
N VAL A 269 -10.91 8.18 -16.86
CA VAL A 269 -11.99 8.40 -15.89
C VAL A 269 -12.73 9.67 -16.27
N ARG A 270 -13.99 9.54 -16.68
CA ARG A 270 -14.82 10.69 -17.07
C ARG A 270 -15.30 11.44 -15.84
N ALA A 271 -15.64 12.73 -16.01
CA ALA A 271 -16.15 13.59 -14.94
C ALA A 271 -17.45 13.06 -14.26
N ASN A 272 -18.24 12.24 -14.95
CA ASN A 272 -19.42 11.59 -14.37
C ASN A 272 -19.09 10.30 -13.58
N GLY A 273 -17.80 9.99 -13.42
CA GLY A 273 -17.25 8.82 -12.75
C GLY A 273 -17.24 7.53 -13.59
N SER A 274 -17.60 7.56 -14.88
CA SER A 274 -17.58 6.35 -15.71
C SER A 274 -16.21 6.10 -16.34
N PHE A 275 -15.81 4.84 -16.45
CA PHE A 275 -14.52 4.45 -17.02
C PHE A 275 -14.61 4.15 -18.52
N GLU A 276 -13.53 4.43 -19.24
CA GLU A 276 -13.23 3.89 -20.56
C GLU A 276 -11.87 3.21 -20.53
N VAL A 277 -11.81 1.97 -21.02
CA VAL A 277 -10.57 1.19 -21.04
C VAL A 277 -9.63 1.76 -22.09
N ILE A 278 -8.41 2.11 -21.69
CA ILE A 278 -7.31 2.50 -22.59
C ILE A 278 -6.50 1.25 -22.92
N SER A 279 -6.00 0.55 -21.90
CA SER A 279 -5.40 -0.77 -22.02
C SER A 279 -6.17 -1.78 -21.16
N GLY A 280 -6.57 -2.89 -21.77
CA GLY A 280 -7.04 -4.04 -21.00
C GLY A 280 -5.92 -4.66 -20.17
N SER A 281 -6.23 -5.64 -19.32
CA SER A 281 -5.28 -6.31 -18.43
C SER A 281 -3.99 -6.73 -19.16
N VAL A 282 -2.91 -5.95 -18.99
CA VAL A 282 -1.58 -6.22 -19.52
C VAL A 282 -0.83 -7.09 -18.50
N PRO A 283 -0.63 -8.39 -18.79
CA PRO A 283 -0.06 -9.33 -17.82
C PRO A 283 1.36 -8.93 -17.43
N ASN A 284 1.73 -9.14 -16.16
CA ASN A 284 3.13 -9.12 -15.72
C ASN A 284 3.70 -10.52 -15.47
N LEU A 285 2.94 -11.59 -15.70
CA LEU A 285 3.39 -12.98 -15.51
C LEU A 285 3.80 -13.31 -14.06
N GLN A 286 3.43 -12.47 -13.10
CA GLN A 286 3.67 -12.69 -11.67
C GLN A 286 2.40 -13.12 -10.95
N THR A 287 2.54 -13.51 -9.70
CA THR A 287 1.46 -13.98 -8.83
C THR A 287 1.17 -12.95 -7.76
N ASP A 288 -0.12 -12.62 -7.63
CA ASP A 288 -0.68 -11.78 -6.56
C ASP A 288 -0.03 -10.39 -6.51
N SER A 289 -0.06 -9.68 -7.64
CA SER A 289 0.26 -8.25 -7.69
C SER A 289 -0.79 -7.45 -6.93
N CYS A 290 -0.33 -6.61 -6.01
CA CYS A 290 -1.21 -5.94 -5.07
C CYS A 290 -0.99 -4.42 -5.03
N TRP A 291 0.23 -3.91 -4.88
CA TRP A 291 0.49 -2.46 -4.77
C TRP A 291 1.04 -1.86 -6.06
N ILE A 292 0.73 -0.59 -6.34
CA ILE A 292 1.24 0.15 -7.51
C ILE A 292 1.64 1.58 -7.16
N VAL A 293 2.71 2.05 -7.82
CA VAL A 293 3.08 3.47 -7.85
C VAL A 293 3.38 3.90 -9.29
N ILE A 294 3.17 5.17 -9.59
CA ILE A 294 3.49 5.81 -10.88
C ILE A 294 4.51 6.91 -10.61
N THR A 295 5.58 6.97 -11.40
CA THR A 295 6.57 8.05 -11.31
C THR A 295 5.97 9.39 -11.70
N ASP A 296 6.39 10.51 -11.09
CA ASP A 296 5.83 11.85 -11.32
C ASP A 296 5.87 12.31 -12.78
N ASN A 297 6.87 11.85 -13.55
CA ASN A 297 6.92 12.13 -14.99
C ASN A 297 5.87 11.36 -15.82
N GLY A 298 5.08 10.49 -15.18
CA GLY A 298 3.98 9.74 -15.76
C GLY A 298 4.38 8.62 -16.73
N ARG A 299 5.68 8.25 -16.80
CA ARG A 299 6.20 7.31 -17.81
C ARG A 299 6.38 5.88 -17.33
N PHE A 300 6.51 5.66 -16.03
CA PHE A 300 6.72 4.33 -15.47
C PHE A 300 5.76 4.04 -14.32
N ALA A 301 5.33 2.78 -14.23
CA ALA A 301 4.65 2.24 -13.07
C ALA A 301 5.37 1.00 -12.55
N PHE A 302 5.33 0.80 -11.24
CA PHE A 302 5.92 -0.36 -10.57
C PHE A 302 4.86 -1.07 -9.75
N THR A 303 4.80 -2.40 -9.87
CA THR A 303 3.87 -3.22 -9.09
C THR A 303 4.62 -4.18 -8.18
N ALA A 304 4.20 -4.28 -6.92
CA ALA A 304 4.72 -5.25 -5.98
C ALA A 304 3.88 -6.54 -6.04
N ASN A 305 4.56 -7.68 -6.17
CA ASN A 305 3.95 -8.99 -6.38
C ASN A 305 4.12 -9.84 -5.11
N PHE A 306 3.08 -9.89 -4.29
CA PHE A 306 3.09 -10.56 -2.99
C PHE A 306 3.49 -12.04 -3.14
N GLY A 307 2.81 -12.76 -4.01
CA GLY A 307 2.96 -14.20 -4.19
C GLY A 307 4.27 -14.61 -4.86
N SER A 308 4.90 -13.72 -5.62
CA SER A 308 6.16 -13.99 -6.33
C SER A 308 7.39 -13.38 -5.66
N GLY A 309 7.24 -12.44 -4.72
CA GLY A 309 8.37 -11.76 -4.07
C GLY A 309 9.18 -10.87 -5.03
N THR A 310 8.50 -10.28 -6.02
CA THR A 310 9.10 -9.49 -7.11
C THR A 310 8.50 -8.09 -7.20
N ILE A 311 9.17 -7.22 -7.95
CA ILE A 311 8.60 -6.01 -8.53
C ILE A 311 8.53 -6.19 -10.05
N SER A 312 7.41 -5.82 -10.66
CA SER A 312 7.27 -5.69 -12.11
C SER A 312 7.29 -4.21 -12.49
N SER A 313 7.75 -3.89 -13.69
CA SER A 313 7.75 -2.52 -14.21
C SER A 313 6.97 -2.42 -15.53
N TYR A 314 6.28 -1.31 -15.70
CA TYR A 314 5.52 -0.97 -16.89
C TYR A 314 5.97 0.38 -17.43
N ARG A 315 5.99 0.50 -18.77
CA ARG A 315 6.09 1.78 -19.45
C ARG A 315 4.69 2.28 -19.80
N ILE A 316 4.46 3.57 -19.59
CA ILE A 316 3.22 4.27 -19.91
C ILE A 316 3.52 5.29 -21.01
N ASP A 317 2.76 5.26 -22.10
CA ASP A 317 2.89 6.25 -23.17
C ASP A 317 2.06 7.53 -22.87
N PRO A 318 2.21 8.61 -23.66
CA PRO A 318 1.43 9.83 -23.46
C PRO A 318 -0.09 9.63 -23.55
N ALA A 319 -0.57 8.65 -24.32
CA ALA A 319 -1.99 8.33 -24.44
C ALA A 319 -2.52 7.48 -23.27
N GLY A 320 -1.64 7.02 -22.37
CA GLY A 320 -1.97 6.15 -21.24
C GLY A 320 -1.93 4.67 -21.55
N GLN A 321 -1.44 4.28 -22.73
CA GLN A 321 -1.24 2.88 -23.05
C GLN A 321 -0.09 2.33 -22.20
N ILE A 322 -0.33 1.18 -21.58
CA ILE A 322 0.65 0.50 -20.75
C ILE A 322 1.26 -0.68 -21.50
N GLN A 323 2.56 -0.87 -21.32
CA GLN A 323 3.30 -2.01 -21.83
C GLN A 323 4.20 -2.53 -20.72
N LEU A 324 4.22 -3.85 -20.54
CA LEU A 324 5.18 -4.47 -19.63
C LEU A 324 6.60 -4.14 -20.09
N LEU A 325 7.40 -3.60 -19.19
CA LEU A 325 8.80 -3.29 -19.42
C LEU A 325 9.69 -4.44 -18.94
N ASP A 326 9.41 -4.94 -17.73
CA ASP A 326 10.11 -6.07 -17.11
C ASP A 326 9.15 -6.78 -16.15
N ASP A 327 8.93 -8.09 -16.33
CA ASP A 327 8.11 -8.90 -15.43
C ASP A 327 8.75 -9.09 -14.05
N ARG A 328 10.09 -8.97 -13.97
CA ARG A 328 10.88 -9.18 -12.75
C ARG A 328 11.97 -8.12 -12.63
N ALA A 329 11.56 -6.85 -12.66
CA ALA A 329 12.43 -5.69 -12.45
C ALA A 329 13.25 -5.77 -11.14
N ALA A 330 12.72 -6.43 -10.12
CA ALA A 330 13.48 -6.87 -8.95
C ALA A 330 12.95 -8.19 -8.39
N PHE A 331 13.81 -8.95 -7.72
CA PHE A 331 13.46 -10.17 -6.97
C PHE A 331 14.20 -10.21 -5.64
N PHE A 332 13.49 -10.54 -4.57
CA PHE A 332 14.05 -10.66 -3.22
C PHE A 332 14.15 -12.11 -2.77
N SER A 333 13.01 -12.70 -2.47
CA SER A 333 12.86 -14.12 -2.18
C SER A 333 11.37 -14.46 -2.19
N LEU A 334 11.05 -15.76 -2.28
CA LEU A 334 9.66 -16.22 -2.16
C LEU A 334 9.06 -16.00 -0.75
N PHE A 335 9.90 -15.62 0.22
CA PHE A 335 9.49 -15.34 1.60
C PHE A 335 9.50 -13.84 1.93
N SER A 336 9.80 -12.97 0.95
CA SER A 336 9.95 -11.54 1.22
C SER A 336 8.64 -10.86 1.59
N GLN A 337 7.51 -11.35 1.05
CA GLN A 337 6.15 -10.83 1.28
C GLN A 337 6.13 -9.30 1.12
N PRO A 338 6.27 -8.78 -0.11
CA PRO A 338 6.16 -7.35 -0.35
C PRO A 338 4.75 -6.87 -0.05
N VAL A 339 4.61 -5.79 0.71
CA VAL A 339 3.31 -5.31 1.23
C VAL A 339 3.07 -3.81 1.07
N ASP A 340 3.99 -3.06 0.48
CA ASP A 340 3.73 -1.69 0.01
C ASP A 340 4.88 -1.18 -0.87
N LEU A 341 4.61 -0.15 -1.67
CA LEU A 341 5.59 0.59 -2.49
C LEU A 341 5.45 2.09 -2.27
N ALA A 342 6.57 2.80 -2.25
CA ALA A 342 6.60 4.25 -2.21
C ALA A 342 7.78 4.81 -3.01
N LEU A 343 7.59 6.00 -3.59
CA LEU A 343 8.61 6.74 -4.31
C LEU A 343 9.16 7.87 -3.43
N SER A 344 10.41 8.27 -3.65
CA SER A 344 10.86 9.59 -3.21
C SER A 344 10.13 10.69 -3.99
N SER A 345 10.07 11.92 -3.47
CA SER A 345 9.29 13.02 -4.09
C SER A 345 9.80 13.48 -5.46
N ASP A 346 10.98 13.03 -5.86
CA ASP A 346 11.57 13.28 -7.18
C ASP A 346 11.48 12.05 -8.11
N SER A 347 10.83 10.98 -7.66
CA SER A 347 10.71 9.69 -8.34
C SER A 347 12.06 9.08 -8.77
N ARG A 348 13.18 9.45 -8.13
CA ARG A 348 14.49 8.85 -8.41
C ARG A 348 14.70 7.53 -7.68
N TYR A 349 13.98 7.32 -6.59
CA TYR A 349 14.12 6.14 -5.75
C TYR A 349 12.77 5.46 -5.50
N LEU A 350 12.81 4.13 -5.49
CA LEU A 350 11.69 3.26 -5.17
C LEU A 350 12.02 2.48 -3.90
N TYR A 351 11.05 2.40 -2.99
CA TYR A 351 11.15 1.67 -1.74
C TYR A 351 10.07 0.61 -1.66
N LEU A 352 10.44 -0.56 -1.16
CA LEU A 352 9.56 -1.71 -1.01
C LEU A 352 9.53 -2.15 0.44
N LEU A 353 8.33 -2.16 1.03
CA LEU A 353 8.10 -2.70 2.36
C LEU A 353 7.99 -4.22 2.29
N LEU A 354 8.84 -4.92 3.03
CA LEU A 354 8.93 -6.37 3.05
C LEU A 354 8.58 -6.89 4.44
N ARG A 355 7.39 -7.46 4.57
CA ARG A 355 6.88 -7.97 5.85
C ARG A 355 7.61 -9.25 6.25
N GLY A 356 7.77 -10.19 5.33
CA GLY A 356 8.33 -11.51 5.61
C GLY A 356 9.81 -11.49 5.97
N THR A 357 10.52 -10.43 5.56
CA THR A 357 11.94 -10.20 5.91
C THR A 357 12.16 -8.99 6.83
N VAL A 358 11.08 -8.33 7.27
CA VAL A 358 11.07 -7.32 8.32
C VAL A 358 12.00 -6.13 8.01
N GLY A 359 11.77 -5.50 6.86
CA GLY A 359 12.57 -4.35 6.45
C GLY A 359 12.04 -3.61 5.23
N VAL A 360 12.82 -2.62 4.81
CA VAL A 360 12.55 -1.81 3.62
C VAL A 360 13.73 -1.95 2.67
N ALA A 361 13.45 -2.34 1.43
CA ALA A 361 14.43 -2.37 0.36
C ALA A 361 14.39 -1.09 -0.47
N ALA A 362 15.55 -0.66 -0.96
CA ALA A 362 15.71 0.58 -1.70
C ALA A 362 16.30 0.32 -3.09
N PHE A 363 15.79 1.05 -4.08
CA PHE A 363 16.23 0.99 -5.46
C PHE A 363 16.38 2.39 -6.04
N LYS A 364 17.35 2.54 -6.93
CA LYS A 364 17.40 3.67 -7.86
C LYS A 364 16.62 3.32 -9.11
N ILE A 365 15.79 4.26 -9.56
CA ILE A 365 15.08 4.19 -10.83
C ILE A 365 16.02 4.75 -11.92
N GLU A 366 16.33 3.92 -12.91
CA GLU A 366 17.15 4.32 -14.06
C GLU A 366 16.29 5.03 -15.12
N ASP A 367 16.92 5.80 -16.02
CA ASP A 367 16.23 6.64 -17.01
C ASP A 367 15.20 5.91 -17.88
N LYS A 368 15.43 4.61 -18.11
CA LYS A 368 14.58 3.73 -18.92
C LYS A 368 13.58 2.90 -18.11
N GLY A 369 13.45 3.14 -16.81
CA GLY A 369 12.50 2.46 -15.91
C GLY A 369 13.06 1.18 -15.27
N GLY A 370 14.33 0.85 -15.48
CA GLY A 370 15.00 -0.24 -14.78
C GLY A 370 15.30 0.09 -13.31
N LEU A 371 15.53 -0.92 -12.48
CA LEU A 371 15.83 -0.76 -11.06
C LEU A 371 17.24 -1.23 -10.73
N THR A 372 18.02 -0.38 -10.08
CA THR A 372 19.32 -0.73 -9.49
C THR A 372 19.17 -0.86 -7.97
N PRO A 373 19.46 -2.02 -7.36
CA PRO A 373 19.39 -2.18 -5.91
C PRO A 373 20.40 -1.27 -5.20
N LEU A 374 19.94 -0.58 -4.14
CA LEU A 374 20.78 0.29 -3.31
C LEU A 374 21.06 -0.32 -1.94
N GLY A 375 20.17 -1.18 -1.46
CA GLY A 375 20.34 -1.87 -0.19
C GLY A 375 19.03 -2.30 0.43
N PHE A 376 19.16 -2.94 1.59
CA PHE A 376 18.05 -3.43 2.39
C PHE A 376 18.29 -3.08 3.85
N THR A 377 17.33 -2.38 4.46
CA THR A 377 17.43 -1.95 5.86
C THR A 377 16.44 -2.75 6.70
N THR A 378 16.96 -3.53 7.64
CA THR A 378 16.18 -4.38 8.54
C THR A 378 15.96 -3.75 9.91
N GLY A 379 14.92 -4.24 10.60
CA GLY A 379 14.72 -4.00 12.03
C GLY A 379 13.73 -2.89 12.34
N GLY A 380 13.15 -2.94 13.55
CA GLY A 380 12.12 -2.00 14.01
C GLY A 380 10.68 -2.39 13.63
N LEU A 381 10.51 -3.11 12.52
CA LEU A 381 9.25 -3.78 12.19
C LEU A 381 9.14 -5.10 12.98
N PRO A 382 7.93 -5.55 13.36
CA PRO A 382 7.74 -6.85 14.00
C PRO A 382 7.92 -7.99 12.99
N VAL A 383 8.24 -9.18 13.50
CA VAL A 383 8.09 -10.42 12.73
C VAL A 383 6.61 -10.76 12.54
N ALA A 384 6.31 -11.62 11.55
CA ALA A 384 4.95 -12.04 11.17
C ALA A 384 4.12 -10.91 10.55
N ASP A 385 2.78 -10.96 10.68
CA ASP A 385 1.84 -10.23 9.83
C ASP A 385 1.73 -8.71 10.13
N GLY A 386 2.67 -8.10 10.86
CA GLY A 386 2.59 -6.72 11.36
C GLY A 386 3.40 -5.69 10.59
N ALA A 387 3.28 -5.61 9.25
CA ALA A 387 3.79 -4.49 8.43
C ALA A 387 2.74 -4.08 7.39
N SER A 388 2.20 -2.86 7.45
CA SER A 388 1.28 -2.32 6.43
C SER A 388 1.39 -0.80 6.36
N GLY A 389 1.73 -0.25 5.20
CA GLY A 389 1.88 1.20 4.99
C GLY A 389 3.33 1.67 4.90
N LEU A 390 3.67 2.33 3.80
CA LEU A 390 4.97 2.94 3.54
C LEU A 390 4.78 4.35 2.95
N ALA A 391 5.50 5.33 3.49
CA ALA A 391 5.53 6.69 2.95
C ALA A 391 6.96 7.23 2.90
N VAL A 392 7.31 7.95 1.84
CA VAL A 392 8.68 8.41 1.59
C VAL A 392 8.67 9.81 0.95
N TYR A 393 9.70 10.61 1.22
CA TYR A 393 9.98 11.85 0.49
C TYR A 393 11.49 12.07 0.25
#